data_AF-A0AAD7DPZ6-F1
#
_entry.id   AF-A0AAD7DPZ6-F1
#
_cell.length_a   1.000
_cell.length_b   1.000
_cell.length_c   1.000
_cell.angle_alpha   90.00
_cell.angle_beta   90.00
_cell.angle_gamma   90.00
#
_symmetry.space_group_name_H-M   'P 1'
#
loop_
_entity.id
_entity.type
_entity.pdbx_description
1 polymer ?
#
loop_
_entity_poly.entity_id
_entity_poly.type
_entity_poly.pdbx_seq_one_letter_code
_entity_poly.pdbx_strand_id
1 'polypeptide(L)'
;VVNELPPGSMTVLPQGVIHFEMNEGCEPAMFVAGFNSEDPGVLSIAQRFFSLPMDIVGITMGDVGVQQVEGLEALIPDNIAVGTNKCLERCGLTRPPAQPTAQHQ
;
A
#
# COMPACT_ATOMS: atom_id res chain seq x y z
N VAL A 1 16.71 0.63 1.97
CA VAL A 1 17.14 0.42 3.37
C VAL A 1 15.93 -0.03 4.15
N VAL A 2 16.06 -1.06 5.00
CA VAL A 2 14.98 -1.59 5.83
C VAL A 2 15.47 -1.50 7.27
N ASN A 3 14.68 -0.87 8.14
CA ASN A 3 15.02 -0.63 9.54
C ASN A 3 13.82 -0.96 10.42
N GLU A 4 14.07 -1.38 11.67
CA GLU A 4 13.03 -1.54 12.69
C GLU A 4 12.84 -0.21 13.45
N LEU A 5 11.59 0.18 13.67
CA LEU A 5 11.23 1.40 14.40
C LEU A 5 10.60 1.03 15.75
N PRO A 6 11.36 1.06 16.86
CA PRO A 6 10.80 0.81 18.18
C PRO A 6 9.85 1.95 18.61
N PRO A 7 9.00 1.72 19.64
CA PRO A 7 8.11 2.75 20.15
C PRO A 7 8.84 4.06 20.51
N GLY A 8 8.29 5.19 20.06
CA GLY A 8 8.86 6.52 20.30
C GLY A 8 10.04 6.91 19.40
N SER A 9 10.44 6.04 18.46
CA SER A 9 11.41 6.40 17.42
C SER A 9 10.75 7.09 16.22
N MET A 10 11.57 7.70 15.36
CA MET A 10 11.12 8.31 14.12
C MET A 10 12.08 8.00 12.97
N THR A 11 11.56 8.06 11.75
CA THR A 11 12.36 8.04 10.52
C THR A 11 11.91 9.18 9.62
N VAL A 12 12.80 9.64 8.74
CA VAL A 12 12.50 10.67 7.75
C VAL A 12 12.30 10.01 6.39
N LEU A 13 11.16 10.29 5.77
CA LEU A 13 10.82 9.86 4.42
C LEU A 13 10.79 11.10 3.53
N PRO A 14 11.83 11.35 2.71
CA PRO A 14 11.85 12.49 1.82
C PRO A 14 10.70 12.44 0.80
N GLN A 15 10.23 13.61 0.38
CA GLN A 15 9.18 13.73 -0.63
C GLN A 15 9.57 12.97 -1.91
N GLY A 16 8.61 12.22 -2.46
CA GLY A 16 8.79 11.44 -3.70
C GLY A 16 9.47 10.08 -3.51
N VAL A 17 9.89 9.72 -2.29
CA VAL A 17 10.46 8.40 -2.03
C VAL A 17 9.35 7.36 -1.91
N ILE A 18 9.47 6.32 -2.72
CA ILE A 18 8.70 5.08 -2.57
C ILE A 18 9.19 4.36 -1.32
N HIS A 19 8.29 4.14 -0.37
CA HIS A 19 8.57 3.45 0.89
C HIS A 19 7.41 2.52 1.26
N PHE A 20 7.63 1.70 2.29
CA PHE A 20 6.60 0.86 2.89
C PHE A 20 6.75 0.90 4.41
N GLU A 21 5.65 0.68 5.10
CA GLU A 21 5.59 0.55 6.56
C GLU A 21 4.76 -0.68 6.89
N MET A 22 5.24 -1.49 7.83
CA MET A 22 4.54 -2.70 8.26
C MET A 22 4.75 -2.91 9.76
N ASN A 23 3.64 -3.19 10.46
CA ASN A 23 3.70 -3.68 11.83
C ASN A 23 4.14 -5.15 11.82
N GLU A 24 5.36 -5.42 12.29
CA GLU A 24 5.89 -6.78 12.43
C GLU A 24 5.51 -7.44 13.77
N GLY A 25 4.96 -6.67 14.72
CA GLY A 25 4.36 -7.20 15.95
C GLY A 25 2.95 -7.75 15.72
N CYS A 26 2.43 -8.45 16.72
CA CYS A 26 1.03 -8.92 16.73
C CYS A 26 0.09 -8.05 17.57
N GLU A 27 0.66 -7.09 18.32
CA GLU A 27 -0.11 -6.11 19.08
C GLU A 27 -0.44 -4.90 18.21
N PRO A 28 -1.58 -4.21 18.47
CA PRO A 28 -1.90 -2.96 17.80
C PRO A 28 -0.76 -1.94 17.94
N ALA A 29 -0.35 -1.35 16.82
CA ALA A 29 0.63 -0.28 16.77
C ALA A 29 -0.01 1.01 16.25
N MET A 30 0.46 2.15 16.75
CA MET A 30 0.08 3.46 16.25
C MET A 30 1.29 4.11 15.61
N PHE A 31 1.14 4.57 14.36
CA PHE A 31 2.10 5.43 13.70
C PHE A 31 1.50 6.82 13.55
N VAL A 32 2.36 7.83 13.52
CA VAL A 32 1.97 9.23 13.27
C VAL A 32 2.87 9.76 12.17
N ALA A 33 2.26 10.16 11.05
CA ALA A 33 2.96 10.82 9.96
C ALA A 33 2.76 12.34 10.07
N GLY A 34 3.87 13.08 10.15
CA GLY A 34 3.88 14.54 10.08
C GLY A 34 4.44 14.99 8.74
N PHE A 35 3.79 15.97 8.11
CA PHE A 35 4.22 16.53 6.83
C PHE A 35 4.56 18.02 6.99
N ASN A 36 5.51 18.51 6.19
CA ASN A 36 5.95 19.91 6.21
C ASN A 36 5.15 20.81 5.24
N SER A 37 3.96 20.37 4.83
CA SER A 37 3.05 21.08 3.93
C SER A 37 1.63 21.03 4.51
N GLU A 38 0.87 22.11 4.34
CA GLU A 38 -0.56 22.17 4.68
C GLU A 38 -1.41 21.31 3.72
N ASP A 39 -0.91 21.07 2.51
CA ASP A 39 -1.45 20.14 1.54
C ASP A 39 -0.35 19.15 1.12
N PRO A 40 -0.09 18.10 1.93
CA PRO A 40 1.04 17.23 1.69
C PRO A 40 0.82 16.25 0.54
N GLY A 41 -0.44 15.93 0.25
CA GLY A 41 -0.83 14.82 -0.64
C GLY A 41 -0.30 13.47 -0.15
N VAL A 42 -1.01 12.39 -0.48
CA VAL A 42 -0.50 11.03 -0.28
C VAL A 42 -0.78 10.22 -1.55
N LEU A 43 0.23 9.51 -2.03
CA LEU A 43 0.12 8.65 -3.19
C LEU A 43 0.30 7.19 -2.78
N SER A 44 -0.78 6.41 -2.89
CA SER A 44 -0.71 4.95 -2.77
C SER A 44 -0.40 4.36 -4.15
N ILE A 45 0.77 3.73 -4.26
CA ILE A 45 1.37 3.39 -5.56
C ILE A 45 0.49 2.46 -6.39
N ALA A 46 -0.01 1.37 -5.80
CA ALA A 46 -0.81 0.39 -6.54
C ALA A 46 -2.10 1.03 -7.08
N GLN A 47 -2.83 1.74 -6.23
CA GLN A 47 -4.07 2.42 -6.59
C GLN A 47 -3.85 3.42 -7.73
N ARG A 48 -2.80 4.25 -7.66
CA ARG A 48 -2.53 5.27 -8.68
C ARG A 48 -1.90 4.75 -9.96
N PHE A 49 -1.10 3.69 -9.88
CA PHE A 49 -0.49 3.10 -11.06
C PHE A 49 -1.53 2.35 -11.90
N PHE A 50 -2.38 1.54 -11.26
CA PHE A 50 -3.40 0.76 -11.95
C PHE A 50 -4.65 1.57 -12.34
N SER A 51 -4.82 2.80 -11.82
CA SER A 51 -5.85 3.72 -12.31
C SER A 51 -5.51 4.40 -13.64
N LEU A 52 -4.28 4.23 -14.16
CA LEU A 52 -3.89 4.74 -15.48
C LEU A 52 -4.58 3.92 -16.60
N PRO A 53 -4.61 4.43 -17.84
CA PRO A 53 -5.12 3.65 -18.96
C PRO A 53 -4.46 2.26 -19.02
N MET A 54 -5.30 1.22 -19.07
CA MET A 54 -4.88 -0.18 -18.91
C MET A 54 -3.86 -0.61 -19.98
N ASP A 55 -3.97 -0.06 -21.19
CA ASP A 55 -3.01 -0.27 -22.28
C ASP A 55 -1.63 0.31 -21.94
N ILE A 56 -1.58 1.49 -21.33
CA ILE A 56 -0.34 2.14 -20.86
C ILE A 56 0.31 1.35 -19.72
N VAL A 57 -0.50 0.86 -18.78
CA VAL A 57 -0.02 0.00 -17.70
C VAL A 57 0.52 -1.32 -18.28
N GLY A 58 -0.20 -1.93 -19.22
CA GLY A 58 0.17 -3.17 -19.88
C GLY A 58 1.53 -3.09 -20.57
N ILE A 59 1.77 -2.07 -21.40
CA ILE A 59 3.09 -1.88 -22.05
C ILE A 59 4.20 -1.60 -21.04
N THR A 60 3.92 -0.89 -19.94
CA THR A 60 4.90 -0.58 -18.89
C THR A 60 5.30 -1.84 -18.11
N MET A 61 4.39 -2.81 -17.99
CA MET A 61 4.62 -4.10 -17.35
C MET A 61 5.22 -5.16 -18.28
N GLY A 62 5.63 -4.79 -19.51
CA GLY A 62 6.23 -5.72 -20.47
C GLY A 62 5.21 -6.37 -21.41
N ASP A 63 4.26 -5.59 -21.91
CA ASP A 63 3.21 -6.00 -22.85
C ASP A 63 2.21 -7.02 -22.26
N VAL A 64 1.86 -6.80 -20.99
CA VAL A 64 0.79 -7.53 -20.30
C VAL A 64 -0.56 -7.10 -20.90
N GLY A 65 -1.44 -8.05 -21.16
CA GLY A 65 -2.72 -7.76 -21.82
C GLY A 65 -3.68 -6.95 -20.94
N VAL A 66 -4.52 -6.11 -21.56
CA VAL A 66 -5.50 -5.23 -20.86
C VAL A 66 -6.37 -5.99 -19.86
N GLN A 67 -6.84 -7.19 -20.21
CA GLN A 67 -7.69 -8.03 -19.34
C GLN A 67 -6.95 -8.47 -18.07
N GLN A 68 -5.64 -8.68 -18.15
CA GLN A 68 -4.84 -9.03 -16.98
C GLN A 68 -4.64 -7.82 -16.07
N VAL A 69 -4.45 -6.63 -16.65
CA VAL A 69 -4.35 -5.38 -15.87
C VAL A 69 -5.67 -5.07 -15.18
N GLU A 70 -6.79 -5.18 -15.89
CA GLU A 70 -8.14 -5.00 -15.33
C GLU A 70 -8.40 -5.99 -14.18
N GLY A 71 -8.03 -7.27 -14.37
CA GLY A 71 -8.18 -8.28 -13.32
C GLY A 71 -7.31 -8.02 -12.08
N LEU A 72 -6.15 -7.37 -12.23
CA LEU A 72 -5.32 -6.97 -11.10
C LEU A 72 -5.86 -5.72 -10.39
N GLU A 73 -6.30 -4.73 -11.17
CA GLU A 73 -6.86 -3.48 -10.64
C GLU A 73 -8.06 -3.74 -9.74
N ALA A 74 -8.97 -4.63 -10.16
CA ALA A 74 -10.15 -5.02 -9.40
C ALA A 74 -9.86 -5.72 -8.05
N LEU A 75 -8.60 -6.12 -7.80
CA LEU A 75 -8.17 -6.78 -6.56
C LEU A 75 -7.43 -5.83 -5.60
N ILE A 76 -7.09 -4.62 -6.03
CA ILE A 76 -6.39 -3.65 -5.19
C ILE A 76 -7.39 -3.09 -4.18
N PRO A 77 -7.14 -3.18 -2.86
CA PRO A 77 -8.07 -2.66 -1.87
C PRO A 77 -7.85 -1.16 -1.61
N ASP A 78 -8.90 -0.49 -1.13
CA ASP A 78 -8.83 0.91 -0.67
C ASP A 78 -7.90 1.09 0.54
N ASN A 79 -7.76 0.06 1.39
CA ASN A 79 -6.91 0.11 2.59
C ASN A 79 -5.93 -1.07 2.63
N ILE A 80 -4.64 -0.75 2.59
CA ILE A 80 -3.53 -1.72 2.55
C ILE A 80 -3.11 -2.27 3.93
N ALA A 81 -3.64 -1.72 5.04
CA ALA A 81 -3.21 -2.02 6.41
C ALA A 81 -3.78 -3.33 7.00
N VAL A 82 -3.99 -4.35 6.17
CA VAL A 82 -4.45 -5.69 6.60
C VAL A 82 -3.29 -6.60 6.97
N GLY A 83 -2.10 -6.35 6.41
CA GLY A 83 -0.92 -7.18 6.59
C GLY A 83 -0.80 -8.33 5.59
N THR A 84 0.40 -8.92 5.56
CA THR A 84 0.74 -10.07 4.71
C THR A 84 0.15 -11.37 5.27
N ASN A 85 -0.01 -12.39 4.43
CA ASN A 85 -0.51 -13.70 4.90
C ASN A 85 0.39 -14.30 5.99
N LYS A 86 1.71 -14.09 5.90
CA LYS A 86 2.67 -14.49 6.94
C LYS A 86 2.39 -13.79 8.28
N CYS A 87 2.03 -12.50 8.26
CA CYS A 87 1.66 -11.76 9.46
C CYS A 87 0.35 -12.31 10.06
N LEU A 88 -0.67 -12.52 9.23
CA LEU A 88 -1.96 -13.06 9.66
C LEU A 88 -1.83 -14.43 10.33
N GLU A 89 -1.07 -15.34 9.70
CA GLU A 89 -0.81 -16.68 10.24
C GLU A 89 -0.03 -16.61 11.56
N ARG A 90 1.07 -15.84 11.60
CA ARG A 90 1.90 -15.66 12.80
C ARG A 90 1.10 -15.10 13.98
N CYS A 91 0.20 -14.16 13.73
CA CYS A 91 -0.53 -13.43 14.76
C CYS A 91 -1.94 -14.00 15.03
N GLY A 92 -2.34 -15.08 14.36
CA GLY A 92 -3.68 -15.66 14.51
C GLY A 92 -4.82 -14.72 14.10
N LEU A 93 -4.56 -13.81 13.15
CA LEU A 93 -5.52 -12.83 12.67
C LEU A 93 -6.23 -13.34 11.40
N THR A 94 -7.49 -12.96 11.25
CA THR A 94 -8.26 -13.26 10.03
C THR A 94 -8.24 -12.07 9.08
N ARG A 95 -8.11 -12.35 7.78
CA ARG A 95 -8.27 -11.32 6.75
C ARG A 95 -9.72 -10.81 6.81
N PRO A 96 -9.94 -9.49 6.89
CA PRO A 96 -11.28 -8.92 6.75
C PRO A 96 -11.92 -9.36 5.43
N PRO A 97 -13.25 -9.39 5.33
CA PRO A 97 -13.94 -9.62 4.06
C PRO A 97 -13.48 -8.61 2.99
N ALA A 98 -13.74 -8.92 1.71
CA ALA A 98 -13.30 -8.14 0.56
C ALA A 98 -13.46 -6.63 0.82
N GLN A 99 -12.33 -5.91 0.76
CA GLN A 99 -12.33 -4.48 0.96
C GLN A 99 -12.91 -3.80 -0.29
N PRO A 100 -13.56 -2.63 -0.13
CA PRO A 100 -13.95 -1.84 -1.29
C PRO A 100 -12.70 -1.47 -2.12
N THR A 101 -12.92 -1.29 -3.42
CA THR A 101 -11.92 -0.89 -4.42
C THR A 101 -12.35 0.44 -5.07
N ALA A 102 -13.08 1.26 -4.33
CA ALA A 102 -13.79 2.43 -4.87
C ALA A 102 -12.97 3.72 -4.77
N GLN A 103 -11.89 3.74 -3.98
CA GLN A 103 -11.05 4.91 -3.71
C GLN A 103 -9.79 4.91 -4.60
N HIS A 104 -9.90 4.37 -5.81
CA HIS A 104 -8.79 4.33 -6.78
C HIS A 104 -8.62 5.67 -7.54
N GLN A 105 -9.41 6.69 -7.21
CA GLN A 105 -9.43 8.04 -7.80
C GLN A 105 -8.84 9.12 -6.90
#